data_AF-A0A235IR16-F1
#
_entry.id   AF-A0A235IR16-F1
#
_cell.length_a   1.000
_cell.length_b   1.000
_cell.length_c   1.000
_cell.angle_alpha   90.00
_cell.angle_beta   90.00
_cell.angle_gamma   90.00
#
_symmetry.space_group_name_H-M   'P 1'
#
loop_
_entity.id
_entity.type
_entity.pdbx_description
1 polymer ?
#
loop_
_entity_poly.entity_id
_entity_poly.type
_entity_poly.pdbx_seq_one_letter_code
_entity_poly.pdbx_strand_id
1 'polypeptide(L)'
;MSNSDQSDLRQEIKLTNIEQLYQIKDESGQPIAYEEADGRQLFNHYRHNLTNYDQVLDNIRAEQGYLTGRQEKKASVAAAEQVLEKYRDEHIKVIKDSQKKGNLLKTIMQKAGVGTASAVVTFLDSCSEKIKEVSKLENSQRTLQTWNDTYRVQRELVKKLLIDEGVSPDTISKVNKIYSTRSVNKAVELGSKLFNLEKSEILILVKSAIRYTKL
;
A
#
# COMPACT_ATOMS: atom_id res chain seq x y z
N MET A 1 27.01 -64.35 0.33
CA MET A 1 27.04 -62.94 -0.11
C MET A 1 25.69 -62.34 0.28
N SER A 2 25.65 -61.55 1.34
CA SER A 2 24.42 -60.96 1.89
C SER A 2 23.95 -59.80 1.02
N ASN A 3 22.68 -59.85 0.62
CA ASN A 3 21.96 -58.82 -0.16
C ASN A 3 21.57 -57.61 0.72
N SER A 4 22.41 -57.19 1.67
CA SER A 4 22.07 -56.12 2.64
C SER A 4 22.76 -54.77 2.41
N ASP A 5 23.76 -54.68 1.53
CA ASP A 5 24.69 -53.53 1.53
C ASP A 5 24.59 -52.64 0.27
N GLN A 6 23.41 -52.57 -0.36
CA GLN A 6 23.09 -51.46 -1.26
C GLN A 6 22.08 -50.56 -0.56
N SER A 7 22.57 -49.83 0.46
CA SER A 7 21.95 -48.56 0.83
C SER A 7 21.67 -47.79 -0.47
N ASP A 8 20.41 -47.42 -0.66
CA ASP A 8 19.97 -46.80 -1.89
C ASP A 8 20.59 -45.40 -1.90
N LEU A 9 21.73 -45.22 -2.59
CA LEU A 9 22.52 -43.96 -2.66
C LEU A 9 21.65 -42.70 -2.87
N ARG A 10 20.45 -42.88 -3.43
CA ARG A 10 19.36 -41.89 -3.49
C ARG A 10 18.96 -41.26 -2.16
N GLN A 11 18.97 -42.02 -1.06
CA GLN A 11 18.56 -41.57 0.27
C GLN A 11 19.71 -40.91 1.05
N GLU A 12 20.95 -41.25 0.71
CA GLU A 12 22.16 -40.70 1.34
C GLU A 12 22.53 -39.33 0.78
N ILE A 13 22.27 -39.12 -0.52
CA ILE A 13 22.52 -37.84 -1.16
C ILE A 13 21.38 -36.87 -0.83
N LYS A 14 21.74 -35.74 -0.23
CA LYS A 14 20.86 -34.69 0.25
C LYS A 14 21.37 -33.33 -0.16
N LEU A 15 20.45 -32.38 -0.28
CA LEU A 15 20.78 -30.98 -0.48
C LEU A 15 21.42 -30.42 0.80
N THR A 16 22.54 -29.70 0.65
CA THR A 16 23.31 -29.14 1.77
C THR A 16 23.40 -27.62 1.71
N ASN A 17 23.54 -27.04 0.53
CA ASN A 17 23.73 -25.59 0.34
C ASN A 17 22.66 -24.99 -0.58
N ILE A 18 21.38 -25.19 -0.26
CA ILE A 18 20.25 -24.75 -1.08
C ILE A 18 20.29 -23.25 -1.40
N GLU A 19 20.83 -22.43 -0.50
CA GLU A 19 20.95 -20.99 -0.69
C GLU A 19 21.85 -20.60 -1.87
N GLN A 20 22.74 -21.51 -2.31
CA GLN A 20 23.65 -21.30 -3.43
C GLN A 20 23.08 -21.78 -4.77
N LEU A 21 21.78 -22.14 -4.82
CA LEU A 21 21.12 -22.66 -6.03
C LEU A 21 21.32 -21.75 -7.25
N TYR A 22 21.34 -20.43 -7.04
CA TYR A 22 21.50 -19.43 -8.10
C TYR A 22 22.90 -18.79 -8.14
N GLN A 23 23.82 -19.21 -7.27
CA GLN A 23 25.19 -18.69 -7.20
C GLN A 23 26.15 -19.67 -7.89
N ILE A 24 25.99 -19.79 -9.22
CA ILE A 24 26.77 -20.74 -10.02
C ILE A 24 28.23 -20.31 -10.04
N LYS A 25 29.13 -21.27 -9.83
CA LYS A 25 30.56 -21.07 -9.94
C LYS A 25 31.13 -21.95 -11.03
N ASP A 26 32.15 -21.45 -11.74
CA ASP A 26 32.93 -22.24 -12.68
C ASP A 26 33.87 -23.22 -11.96
N GLU A 27 34.58 -24.04 -12.74
CA GLU A 27 35.56 -25.01 -12.22
C GLU A 27 36.73 -24.34 -11.48
N SER A 28 36.95 -23.04 -11.67
CA SER A 28 37.97 -22.23 -10.97
C SER A 28 37.41 -21.46 -9.76
N GLY A 29 36.13 -21.65 -9.44
CA GLY A 29 35.45 -21.04 -8.30
C GLY A 29 34.95 -19.61 -8.54
N GLN A 30 35.03 -19.09 -9.76
CA GLN A 30 34.53 -17.76 -10.11
C GLN A 30 33.02 -17.78 -10.37
N PRO A 31 32.27 -16.75 -9.93
CA PRO A 31 30.84 -16.68 -10.17
C PRO A 31 30.52 -16.51 -11.66
N ILE A 32 29.58 -17.30 -12.17
CA ILE A 32 29.01 -17.16 -13.53
C ILE A 32 27.56 -16.71 -13.40
N ALA A 33 27.12 -15.81 -14.28
CA ALA A 33 25.70 -15.48 -14.39
C ALA A 33 24.90 -16.71 -14.83
N TYR A 34 23.73 -16.94 -14.22
CA TYR A 34 22.89 -18.10 -14.53
C TYR A 34 22.57 -18.26 -16.01
N GLU A 35 22.35 -17.13 -16.69
CA GLU A 35 21.98 -17.04 -18.10
C GLU A 35 23.13 -17.40 -19.05
N GLU A 36 24.38 -17.31 -18.57
CA GLU A 36 25.61 -17.54 -19.33
C GLU A 36 26.21 -18.93 -19.05
N ALA A 37 25.73 -19.61 -18.02
CA ALA A 37 26.23 -20.92 -17.61
C ALA A 37 25.74 -22.03 -18.56
N ASP A 38 26.67 -22.83 -19.06
CA ASP A 38 26.32 -23.99 -19.89
C ASP A 38 25.73 -25.13 -19.05
N GLY A 39 25.03 -26.07 -19.71
CA GLY A 39 24.37 -27.18 -19.02
C GLY A 39 25.31 -28.08 -18.20
N ARG A 40 26.60 -28.15 -18.55
CA ARG A 40 27.59 -28.96 -17.84
C ARG A 40 28.09 -28.23 -16.59
N GLN A 41 28.35 -26.93 -16.69
CA GLN A 41 28.71 -26.06 -15.56
C GLN A 41 27.59 -26.06 -14.51
N LEU A 42 26.34 -25.93 -14.97
CA LEU A 42 25.16 -26.03 -14.10
C LEU A 42 25.09 -27.39 -13.40
N PHE A 43 25.23 -28.49 -14.17
CA PHE A 43 25.17 -29.83 -13.61
C PHE A 43 26.27 -30.09 -12.58
N ASN A 44 27.51 -29.66 -12.87
CA ASN A 44 28.63 -29.81 -11.95
C ASN A 44 28.44 -28.98 -10.69
N HIS A 45 28.02 -27.71 -10.81
CA HIS A 45 27.71 -26.86 -9.66
C HIS A 45 26.65 -27.49 -8.77
N TYR A 46 25.55 -27.95 -9.36
CA TYR A 46 24.45 -28.57 -8.62
C TYR A 46 24.87 -29.87 -7.93
N ARG A 47 25.67 -30.70 -8.60
CA ARG A 47 26.16 -31.94 -8.03
C ARG A 47 27.12 -31.68 -6.86
N HIS A 48 28.18 -30.93 -7.09
CA HIS A 48 29.28 -30.78 -6.13
C HIS A 48 29.00 -29.77 -5.02
N ASN A 49 28.31 -28.67 -5.35
CA ASN A 49 28.19 -27.55 -4.45
C ASN A 49 26.84 -27.51 -3.71
N LEU A 50 25.76 -28.06 -4.30
CA LEU A 50 24.43 -28.05 -3.67
C LEU A 50 24.05 -29.33 -2.94
N THR A 51 24.79 -30.42 -3.15
CA THR A 51 24.54 -31.70 -2.47
C THR A 51 25.77 -32.17 -1.72
N ASN A 52 25.61 -33.13 -0.82
CA ASN A 52 26.72 -33.85 -0.18
C ASN A 52 27.34 -34.96 -1.08
N TYR A 53 27.19 -34.88 -2.41
CA TYR A 53 27.65 -35.90 -3.36
C TYR A 53 29.10 -36.32 -3.14
N ASP A 54 30.02 -35.36 -3.02
CA ASP A 54 31.45 -35.65 -2.84
C ASP A 54 31.72 -36.37 -1.52
N GLN A 55 31.04 -35.96 -0.45
CA GLN A 55 31.15 -36.59 0.86
C GLN A 55 30.66 -38.04 0.84
N VAL A 56 29.57 -38.33 0.11
CA VAL A 56 29.06 -39.69 -0.06
C VAL A 56 30.07 -40.56 -0.82
N LEU A 57 30.68 -40.04 -1.88
CA LEU A 57 31.72 -40.77 -2.61
C LEU A 57 32.97 -41.04 -1.78
N ASP A 58 33.40 -40.06 -0.98
CA ASP A 58 34.56 -40.19 -0.10
C ASP A 58 34.32 -41.20 1.02
N ASN A 59 33.12 -41.24 1.60
CA ASN A 59 32.73 -42.24 2.59
C ASN A 59 32.78 -43.66 2.01
N ILE A 60 32.21 -43.85 0.81
CA ILE A 60 32.27 -45.14 0.11
C ILE A 60 33.73 -45.53 -0.15
N ARG A 61 34.57 -44.59 -0.62
CA ARG A 61 35.98 -44.87 -0.87
C ARG A 61 36.73 -45.24 0.42
N ALA A 62 36.42 -44.58 1.54
CA ALA A 62 37.01 -44.89 2.84
C ALA A 62 36.62 -46.28 3.35
N GLU A 63 35.40 -46.74 3.06
CA GLU A 63 34.88 -48.04 3.52
C GLU A 63 35.38 -49.23 2.68
N GLN A 64 35.33 -49.13 1.34
CA GLN A 64 35.68 -50.25 0.43
C GLN A 64 37.04 -50.09 -0.26
N GLY A 65 37.73 -48.95 -0.10
CA GLY A 65 39.06 -48.68 -0.66
C GLY A 65 39.08 -48.30 -2.15
N TYR A 66 37.96 -48.40 -2.87
CA TYR A 66 37.82 -48.00 -4.27
C TYR A 66 36.42 -47.44 -4.55
N LEU A 67 36.19 -46.87 -5.73
CA LEU A 67 34.87 -46.43 -6.20
C LEU A 67 34.57 -47.09 -7.55
N THR A 68 33.41 -47.75 -7.69
CA THR A 68 33.00 -48.29 -8.99
C THR A 68 32.30 -47.24 -9.84
N GLY A 69 32.48 -47.28 -11.16
CA GLY A 69 31.75 -46.39 -12.08
C GLY A 69 30.22 -46.52 -11.99
N ARG A 70 29.71 -47.68 -11.53
CA ARG A 70 28.28 -47.88 -11.26
C ARG A 70 27.81 -47.09 -10.02
N GLN A 71 28.61 -47.07 -8.95
CA GLN A 71 28.32 -46.28 -7.74
C GLN A 71 28.40 -44.79 -8.06
N GLU A 72 29.42 -44.33 -8.79
CA GLU A 72 29.56 -42.94 -9.20
C GLU A 72 28.38 -42.45 -10.05
N LYS A 73 27.95 -43.27 -11.03
CA LYS A 73 26.78 -42.96 -11.85
C LYS A 73 25.49 -42.90 -11.03
N LYS A 74 25.29 -43.86 -10.11
CA LYS A 74 24.11 -43.86 -9.22
C LYS A 74 24.08 -42.61 -8.34
N ALA A 75 25.21 -42.26 -7.74
CA ALA A 75 25.35 -41.06 -6.91
C ALA A 75 25.08 -39.79 -7.74
N SER A 76 25.58 -39.72 -8.97
CA SER A 76 25.38 -38.55 -9.83
C SER A 76 23.92 -38.37 -10.25
N VAL A 77 23.20 -39.47 -10.51
CA VAL A 77 21.76 -39.45 -10.81
C VAL A 77 20.96 -39.02 -9.57
N ALA A 78 21.29 -39.56 -8.40
CA ALA A 78 20.64 -39.18 -7.14
C ALA A 78 20.81 -37.69 -6.82
N ALA A 79 22.00 -37.12 -6.99
CA ALA A 79 22.23 -35.69 -6.82
C ALA A 79 21.37 -34.84 -7.78
N ALA A 80 21.29 -35.25 -9.04
CA ALA A 80 20.47 -34.57 -10.04
C ALA A 80 18.97 -34.62 -9.68
N GLU A 81 18.47 -35.77 -9.21
CA GLU A 81 17.08 -35.94 -8.79
C GLU A 81 16.71 -35.02 -7.62
N GLN A 82 17.56 -34.93 -6.59
CA GLN A 82 17.34 -34.04 -5.44
C GLN A 82 17.25 -32.57 -5.87
N VAL A 83 18.13 -32.14 -6.77
CA VAL A 83 18.13 -30.75 -7.28
C VAL A 83 16.91 -30.49 -8.16
N LEU A 84 16.54 -31.43 -9.04
CA LEU A 84 15.35 -31.30 -9.90
C LEU A 84 14.05 -31.27 -9.10
N GLU A 85 13.95 -32.06 -8.03
CA GLU A 85 12.81 -32.04 -7.11
C GLU A 85 12.69 -30.64 -6.47
N LYS A 86 13.80 -30.07 -6.00
CA LYS A 86 13.81 -28.72 -5.44
C LYS A 86 13.37 -27.65 -6.44
N TYR A 87 13.89 -27.69 -7.68
CA TYR A 87 13.46 -26.78 -8.74
C TYR A 87 11.96 -26.89 -9.03
N ARG A 88 11.44 -28.11 -9.07
CA ARG A 88 10.01 -28.36 -9.27
C ARG A 88 9.18 -27.74 -8.14
N ASP A 89 9.61 -27.89 -6.90
CA ASP A 89 8.91 -27.31 -5.75
C ASP A 89 8.91 -25.78 -5.77
N GLU A 90 10.05 -25.16 -6.10
CA GLU A 90 10.13 -23.71 -6.26
C GLU A 90 9.22 -23.22 -7.39
N HIS A 91 9.20 -23.93 -8.51
CA HIS A 91 8.31 -23.61 -9.62
C HIS A 91 6.83 -23.72 -9.25
N ILE A 92 6.44 -24.79 -8.55
CA ILE A 92 5.08 -24.96 -8.02
C ILE A 92 4.71 -23.79 -7.08
N LYS A 93 5.63 -23.38 -6.21
CA LYS A 93 5.43 -22.25 -5.30
C LYS A 93 5.22 -20.95 -6.06
N VAL A 94 6.03 -20.66 -7.07
CA VAL A 94 5.91 -19.46 -7.91
C VAL A 94 4.58 -19.44 -8.67
N ILE A 95 4.17 -20.58 -9.24
CA ILE A 95 2.87 -20.70 -9.92
C ILE A 95 1.72 -20.44 -8.95
N LYS A 96 1.73 -21.08 -7.77
CA LYS A 96 0.68 -20.90 -6.76
C LYS A 96 0.59 -19.46 -6.28
N ASP A 97 1.73 -18.80 -6.04
CA ASP A 97 1.76 -17.39 -5.64
C ASP A 97 1.23 -16.47 -6.76
N SER A 98 1.64 -16.72 -8.00
CA SER A 98 1.16 -15.97 -9.17
C SER A 98 -0.35 -16.13 -9.37
N GLN A 99 -0.88 -17.34 -9.19
CA GLN A 99 -2.32 -17.61 -9.25
C GLN A 99 -3.07 -16.87 -8.13
N LYS A 100 -2.55 -16.89 -6.90
CA LYS A 100 -3.14 -16.16 -5.76
C LYS A 100 -3.19 -14.66 -6.03
N LYS A 101 -2.08 -14.08 -6.50
CA LYS A 101 -1.98 -12.66 -6.87
C LYS A 101 -2.91 -12.30 -8.03
N GLY A 102 -2.98 -13.15 -9.06
CA GLY A 102 -3.89 -12.98 -10.20
C GLY A 102 -5.36 -13.00 -9.78
N ASN A 103 -5.76 -13.92 -8.90
CA ASN A 103 -7.11 -13.97 -8.36
C ASN A 103 -7.46 -12.72 -7.55
N LEU A 104 -6.54 -12.26 -6.70
CA LEU A 104 -6.74 -11.02 -5.93
C LEU A 104 -6.92 -9.82 -6.87
N LEU A 105 -6.07 -9.68 -7.88
CA LEU A 105 -6.17 -8.62 -8.87
C LEU A 105 -7.52 -8.67 -9.61
N LYS A 106 -7.97 -9.88 -10.00
CA LYS A 106 -9.29 -10.07 -10.63
C LYS A 106 -10.43 -9.64 -9.72
N THR A 107 -10.37 -9.95 -8.42
CA THR A 107 -11.36 -9.48 -7.43
C THR A 107 -11.36 -7.95 -7.32
N ILE A 108 -10.18 -7.33 -7.28
CA ILE A 108 -10.06 -5.86 -7.22
C ILE A 108 -10.66 -5.23 -8.49
N MET A 109 -10.32 -5.78 -9.67
CA MET A 109 -10.87 -5.34 -10.97
C MET A 109 -12.40 -5.44 -11.00
N GLN A 110 -12.96 -6.56 -10.53
CA GLN A 110 -14.42 -6.75 -10.43
C GLN A 110 -15.07 -5.73 -9.50
N LYS A 111 -14.49 -5.49 -8.31
CA LYS A 111 -15.01 -4.50 -7.35
C LYS A 111 -14.93 -3.07 -7.88
N ALA A 112 -13.88 -2.74 -8.63
CA ALA A 112 -13.73 -1.45 -9.30
C ALA A 112 -14.57 -1.33 -10.59
N GLY A 113 -15.12 -2.44 -11.10
CA GLY A 113 -15.88 -2.47 -12.36
C GLY A 113 -15.03 -2.24 -13.61
N VAL A 114 -13.74 -2.59 -13.56
CA VAL A 114 -12.79 -2.30 -14.65
C VAL A 114 -12.24 -3.57 -15.29
N GLY A 115 -11.94 -3.49 -16.59
CA GLY A 115 -11.50 -4.64 -17.39
C GLY A 115 -9.99 -4.88 -17.41
N THR A 116 -9.17 -3.95 -16.92
CA THR A 116 -7.70 -4.07 -16.94
C THR A 116 -7.05 -3.62 -15.63
N ALA A 117 -5.83 -4.10 -15.36
CA ALA A 117 -5.05 -3.69 -14.20
C ALA A 117 -4.70 -2.19 -14.22
N SER A 118 -4.37 -1.64 -15.39
CA SER A 118 -4.09 -0.21 -15.56
C SER A 118 -5.30 0.64 -15.18
N ALA A 119 -6.51 0.21 -15.54
CA ALA A 119 -7.74 0.91 -15.19
C ALA A 119 -8.04 0.85 -13.68
N VAL A 120 -7.59 -0.19 -12.96
CA VAL A 120 -7.66 -0.21 -11.48
C VAL A 120 -6.83 0.91 -10.89
N VAL A 121 -5.61 1.13 -11.39
CA VAL A 121 -4.73 2.20 -10.90
C VAL A 121 -5.42 3.55 -11.09
N THR A 122 -5.92 3.83 -12.30
CA THR A 122 -6.65 5.07 -12.58
C THR A 122 -7.90 5.24 -11.70
N PHE A 123 -8.64 4.16 -11.44
CA PHE A 123 -9.77 4.19 -10.52
C PHE A 123 -9.34 4.58 -9.10
N LEU A 124 -8.27 3.96 -8.58
CA LEU A 124 -7.74 4.27 -7.25
C LEU A 124 -7.27 5.72 -7.14
N ASP A 125 -6.60 6.24 -8.17
CA ASP A 125 -6.19 7.65 -8.23
C ASP A 125 -7.41 8.57 -8.16
N SER A 126 -8.47 8.25 -8.90
CA SER A 126 -9.72 9.02 -8.87
C SER A 126 -10.40 9.00 -7.49
N CYS A 127 -10.34 7.88 -6.77
CA CYS A 127 -10.84 7.79 -5.40
C CYS A 127 -10.02 8.68 -4.45
N SER A 128 -8.70 8.71 -4.62
CA SER A 128 -7.80 9.56 -3.82
C SER A 128 -8.13 11.05 -3.98
N GLU A 129 -8.37 11.50 -5.21
CA GLU A 129 -8.78 12.89 -5.46
C GLU A 129 -10.15 13.22 -4.85
N LYS A 130 -11.13 12.31 -4.97
CA LYS A 130 -12.44 12.49 -4.32
C LYS A 130 -12.34 12.59 -2.79
N ILE A 131 -11.46 11.80 -2.16
CA ILE A 131 -11.23 11.88 -0.71
C ILE A 131 -10.68 13.26 -0.33
N LYS A 132 -9.72 13.80 -1.10
CA LYS A 132 -9.20 15.16 -0.87
C LYS A 132 -10.29 16.22 -0.99
N GLU A 133 -11.19 16.10 -1.96
CA GLU A 133 -12.34 17.00 -2.12
C GLU A 133 -13.29 16.92 -0.93
N VAL A 134 -13.65 15.71 -0.49
CA VAL A 134 -14.49 15.49 0.70
C VAL A 134 -13.86 16.16 1.94
N SER A 135 -12.56 15.96 2.17
CA SER A 135 -11.87 16.61 3.30
C SER A 135 -11.90 18.14 3.23
N LYS A 136 -11.80 18.74 2.04
CA LYS A 136 -11.95 20.20 1.86
C LYS A 136 -13.38 20.67 2.21
N LEU A 137 -14.39 19.91 1.79
CA LEU A 137 -15.79 20.20 2.09
C LEU A 137 -16.09 20.09 3.58
N GLU A 138 -15.58 19.04 4.25
CA GLU A 138 -15.72 18.87 5.71
C GLU A 138 -15.09 20.03 6.48
N ASN A 139 -13.89 20.47 6.08
CA ASN A 139 -13.24 21.64 6.68
C ASN A 139 -14.08 22.91 6.48
N SER A 140 -14.59 23.12 5.26
CA SER A 140 -15.46 24.25 4.95
C SER A 140 -16.73 24.25 5.81
N GLN A 141 -17.33 23.07 6.00
CA GLN A 141 -18.51 22.90 6.85
C GLN A 141 -18.22 23.18 8.32
N ARG A 142 -17.09 22.70 8.84
CA ARG A 142 -16.64 23.00 10.21
C ARG A 142 -16.44 24.50 10.41
N THR A 143 -15.77 25.17 9.48
CA THR A 143 -15.58 26.64 9.53
C THR A 143 -16.91 27.38 9.54
N LEU A 144 -17.86 26.98 8.69
CA LEU A 144 -19.21 27.56 8.68
C LEU A 144 -19.95 27.35 10.01
N GLN A 145 -19.79 26.17 10.62
CA GLN A 145 -20.38 25.88 11.92
C GLN A 145 -19.78 26.78 13.02
N THR A 146 -18.45 26.87 13.11
CA THR A 146 -17.77 27.76 14.06
C THR A 146 -18.17 29.22 13.86
N TRP A 147 -18.34 29.66 12.61
CA TRP A 147 -18.78 31.01 12.32
C TRP A 147 -20.22 31.26 12.78
N ASN A 148 -21.13 30.32 12.55
CA ASN A 148 -22.51 30.40 13.04
C ASN A 148 -22.57 30.42 14.57
N ASP A 149 -21.76 29.62 15.25
CA ASP A 149 -21.70 29.60 16.72
C ASP A 149 -21.13 30.91 17.26
N THR A 150 -20.07 31.43 16.64
CA THR A 150 -19.49 32.74 16.98
C THR A 150 -20.52 33.86 16.81
N TYR A 151 -21.24 33.87 15.70
CA TYR A 151 -22.31 34.84 15.44
C TYR A 151 -23.44 34.75 16.48
N ARG A 152 -23.81 33.53 16.89
CA ARG A 152 -24.83 33.30 17.92
C ARG A 152 -24.37 33.85 19.28
N VAL A 153 -23.12 33.64 19.66
CA VAL A 153 -22.55 34.20 20.91
C VAL A 153 -22.50 35.72 20.84
N GLN A 154 -21.98 36.30 19.76
CA GLN A 154 -21.92 37.75 19.55
C GLN A 154 -23.30 38.40 19.67
N ARG A 155 -24.32 37.80 19.05
CA ARG A 155 -25.70 38.29 19.12
C ARG A 155 -26.19 38.41 20.56
N GLU A 156 -25.99 37.39 21.38
CA GLU A 156 -26.45 37.40 22.77
C GLU A 156 -25.64 38.37 23.65
N LEU A 157 -24.33 38.48 23.42
CA LEU A 157 -23.48 39.46 24.11
C LEU A 157 -23.88 40.91 23.80
N VAL A 158 -24.14 41.23 22.53
CA VAL A 158 -24.58 42.57 22.12
C VAL A 158 -25.93 42.91 22.73
N LYS A 159 -26.89 41.98 22.74
CA LYS A 159 -28.19 42.20 23.42
C LYS A 159 -28.02 42.54 24.89
N LYS A 160 -27.16 41.80 25.58
CA LYS A 160 -26.91 42.03 27.01
C LYS A 160 -26.25 43.39 27.25
N LEU A 161 -25.24 43.74 26.46
CA LEU A 161 -24.58 45.05 26.53
C LEU A 161 -25.56 46.21 26.32
N LEU A 162 -26.47 46.11 25.34
CA LEU A 162 -27.46 47.18 25.08
C LEU A 162 -28.43 47.37 26.25
N ILE A 163 -28.76 46.29 26.99
CA ILE A 163 -29.59 46.37 28.20
C ILE A 163 -28.80 47.00 29.34
N ASP A 164 -27.55 46.56 29.55
CA ASP A 164 -26.68 47.03 30.63
C ASP A 164 -26.34 48.53 30.48
N GLU A 165 -26.18 49.01 29.24
CA GLU A 165 -25.92 50.42 28.91
C GLU A 165 -27.19 51.30 28.90
N GLY A 166 -28.36 50.75 29.24
CA GLY A 166 -29.61 51.52 29.32
C GLY A 166 -30.10 52.07 27.98
N VAL A 167 -29.75 51.42 26.86
CA VAL A 167 -30.17 51.85 25.52
C VAL A 167 -31.69 51.76 25.37
N SER A 168 -32.29 52.68 24.61
CA SER A 168 -33.74 52.74 24.48
C SER A 168 -34.36 51.45 23.93
N PRO A 169 -35.55 51.03 24.42
CA PRO A 169 -36.21 49.79 23.98
C PRO A 169 -36.46 49.73 22.47
N ASP A 170 -36.70 50.86 21.82
CA ASP A 170 -36.89 50.95 20.36
C ASP A 170 -35.60 50.61 19.60
N THR A 171 -34.46 51.10 20.06
CA THR A 171 -33.16 50.80 19.45
C THR A 171 -32.79 49.33 19.64
N ILE A 172 -33.04 48.77 20.82
CA ILE A 172 -32.85 47.33 21.10
C ILE A 172 -33.71 46.48 20.17
N SER A 173 -34.97 46.88 19.92
CA SER A 173 -35.88 46.20 18.99
C SER A 173 -35.35 46.22 17.55
N LYS A 174 -34.83 47.36 17.09
CA LYS A 174 -34.22 47.50 15.75
C LYS A 174 -32.99 46.61 15.58
N VAL A 175 -32.08 46.60 16.55
CA VAL A 175 -30.89 45.72 16.53
C VAL A 175 -31.28 44.25 16.55
N ASN A 176 -32.26 43.87 17.37
CA ASN A 176 -32.77 42.50 17.42
C ASN A 176 -33.37 42.04 16.10
N LYS A 177 -34.06 42.92 15.37
CA LYS A 177 -34.59 42.60 14.03
C LYS A 177 -33.47 42.30 13.02
N ILE A 178 -32.36 43.03 13.07
CA ILE A 178 -31.19 42.77 12.23
C ILE A 178 -30.62 41.39 12.54
N TYR A 179 -30.29 41.11 13.81
CA TYR A 179 -29.67 39.85 14.21
C TYR A 179 -30.58 38.61 14.05
N SER A 180 -31.90 38.79 14.03
CA SER A 180 -32.86 37.69 13.86
C SER A 180 -33.06 37.27 12.41
N THR A 181 -32.51 38.02 11.45
CA THR A 181 -32.72 37.77 10.03
C THR A 181 -31.77 36.69 9.51
N ARG A 182 -32.33 35.63 8.92
CA ARG A 182 -31.57 34.49 8.37
C ARG A 182 -31.16 34.63 6.90
N SER A 183 -31.58 35.71 6.24
CA SER A 183 -31.32 35.96 4.82
C SER A 183 -30.51 37.23 4.64
N VAL A 184 -29.38 37.12 3.94
CA VAL A 184 -28.52 38.27 3.61
C VAL A 184 -29.32 39.36 2.90
N ASN A 185 -30.14 39.00 1.92
CA ASN A 185 -30.95 39.97 1.17
C ASN A 185 -31.97 40.70 2.05
N LYS A 186 -32.65 39.98 2.95
CA LYS A 186 -33.57 40.60 3.91
C LYS A 186 -32.83 41.47 4.93
N ALA A 187 -31.63 41.09 5.34
CA ALA A 187 -30.80 41.87 6.26
C ALA A 187 -30.33 43.18 5.59
N VAL A 188 -29.95 43.14 4.31
CA VAL A 188 -29.59 44.32 3.52
C VAL A 188 -30.79 45.25 3.38
N GLU A 189 -31.98 44.73 3.10
CA GLU A 189 -33.22 45.53 3.01
C GLU A 189 -33.64 46.14 4.35
N LEU A 190 -33.55 45.38 5.44
CA LEU A 190 -33.79 45.88 6.79
C LEU A 190 -32.78 46.96 7.15
N GLY A 191 -31.49 46.75 6.88
CA GLY A 191 -30.45 47.75 7.08
C GLY A 191 -30.73 49.01 6.27
N SER A 192 -31.15 48.87 5.01
CA SER A 192 -31.42 50.03 4.11
C SER A 192 -32.53 50.89 4.70
N LYS A 193 -33.58 50.24 5.23
CA LYS A 193 -34.70 50.93 5.88
C LYS A 193 -34.36 51.49 7.26
N LEU A 194 -33.52 50.81 8.03
CA LEU A 194 -33.18 51.21 9.40
C LEU A 194 -32.16 52.35 9.46
N PHE A 195 -31.20 52.36 8.53
CA PHE A 195 -30.12 53.34 8.47
C PHE A 195 -30.30 54.39 7.38
N ASN A 196 -31.33 54.26 6.55
CA ASN A 196 -31.60 55.14 5.40
C ASN A 196 -30.40 55.24 4.45
N LEU A 197 -29.74 54.10 4.20
CA LEU A 197 -28.56 53.96 3.34
C LEU A 197 -28.93 53.22 2.05
N GLU A 198 -28.15 53.42 0.99
CA GLU A 198 -28.30 52.65 -0.23
C GLU A 198 -27.89 51.18 -0.03
N LYS A 199 -28.52 50.26 -0.78
CA LYS A 199 -28.18 48.83 -0.73
C LYS A 199 -26.70 48.56 -0.99
N SER A 200 -26.08 49.37 -1.87
CA SER A 200 -24.65 49.35 -2.24
C SER A 200 -23.75 49.64 -1.03
N GLU A 201 -24.07 50.66 -0.24
CA GLU A 201 -23.32 51.07 0.96
C GLU A 201 -23.39 50.02 2.06
N ILE A 202 -24.55 49.42 2.26
CA ILE A 202 -24.73 48.32 3.22
C ILE A 202 -23.95 47.08 2.79
N LEU A 203 -23.94 46.77 1.48
CA LEU A 203 -23.14 45.68 0.95
C LEU A 203 -21.63 45.91 1.16
N ILE A 204 -21.15 47.15 1.09
CA ILE A 204 -19.76 47.51 1.39
C ILE A 204 -19.47 47.27 2.89
N LEU A 205 -20.33 47.73 3.78
CA LEU A 205 -20.20 47.51 5.23
C LEU A 205 -20.17 46.01 5.57
N VAL A 206 -21.11 45.23 5.03
CA VAL A 206 -21.18 43.78 5.24
C VAL A 206 -19.94 43.06 4.68
N LYS A 207 -19.50 43.41 3.45
CA LYS A 207 -18.32 42.79 2.83
C LYS A 207 -17.01 43.17 3.55
N SER A 208 -16.91 44.38 4.09
CA SER A 208 -15.73 44.81 4.84
C SER A 208 -15.57 44.02 6.15
N ALA A 209 -16.68 43.69 6.83
CA ALA A 209 -16.68 42.81 7.99
C ALA A 209 -16.31 41.35 7.64
N ILE A 210 -16.67 40.87 6.44
CA ILE A 210 -16.37 39.51 5.96
C ILE A 210 -14.91 39.37 5.47
N ARG A 211 -14.27 40.45 4.99
CA ARG A 211 -12.89 40.41 4.44
C ARG A 211 -11.79 40.11 5.47
N TYR A 212 -12.09 40.09 6.77
CA TYR A 212 -11.12 39.78 7.83
C TYR A 212 -10.94 38.27 8.12
N THR A 213 -11.53 37.36 7.35
CA THR A 213 -11.34 35.90 7.49
C THR A 213 -10.19 35.32 6.64
N LYS A 214 -9.13 36.09 6.39
CA LYS A 214 -7.81 35.52 6.03
C LYS A 214 -6.90 35.57 7.25
N LEU A 215 -7.16 34.70 8.22
CA LEU A 215 -6.22 34.27 9.26
C LEU A 215 -6.38 32.76 9.40
#